data_AF-A0A2D7MFC3-F1
#
_entry.id   AF-A0A2D7MFC3-F1
#
_cell.length_a   1.000
_cell.length_b   1.000
_cell.length_c   1.000
_cell.angle_alpha   90.00
_cell.angle_beta   90.00
_cell.angle_gamma   90.00
#
_symmetry.space_group_name_H-M   'P 1'
#
loop_
_entity.id
_entity.type
_entity.pdbx_description
1 polymer ?
#
loop_
_entity_poly.entity_id
_entity_poly.type
_entity_poly.pdbx_seq_one_letter_code
_entity_poly.pdbx_strand_id
1 'polypeptide(L)'
;MIRKKAFLLLYLTILISSSFGNILKINDSTYSSVIERDQWGVPHIYGERDSDVAFGLAYAHSQDDFKSIQDIILASRGMLASFYGKEAAVNDYYVNLMGFWNNVNENYDEKVPIDVQNLCDGYASGINLFLMDNPSLKIKNFPILSGKDLIVGFSHRMPLMFGLDGVIKKLSKEKSNTIGFIDESNR
;
A
#
# COMPACT_ATOMS: atom_id res chain seq x y z
N MET A 1 36.95 -45.08 -8.23
CA MET A 1 35.53 -45.21 -7.80
C MET A 1 35.11 -44.19 -6.74
N ILE A 2 35.99 -43.81 -5.81
CA ILE A 2 35.70 -42.87 -4.69
C ILE A 2 35.41 -41.43 -5.15
N ARG A 3 36.17 -40.88 -6.12
CA ARG A 3 35.96 -39.52 -6.65
C ARG A 3 34.60 -39.30 -7.32
N LYS A 4 34.07 -40.31 -8.02
CA LYS A 4 32.73 -40.24 -8.64
C LYS A 4 31.61 -40.27 -7.58
N LYS A 5 31.79 -41.04 -6.49
CA LYS A 5 30.85 -41.05 -5.36
C LYS A 5 30.83 -39.72 -4.59
N ALA A 6 31.99 -39.07 -4.44
CA ALA A 6 32.09 -37.75 -3.81
C ALA A 6 31.38 -36.65 -4.63
N PHE A 7 31.52 -36.68 -5.96
CA PHE A 7 30.77 -35.77 -6.85
C PHE A 7 29.26 -36.01 -6.82
N LEU A 8 28.82 -37.27 -6.76
CA LEU A 8 27.40 -37.62 -6.67
C LEU A 8 26.78 -37.17 -5.34
N LEU A 9 27.51 -37.32 -4.22
CA LEU A 9 27.10 -36.83 -2.90
C LEU A 9 27.04 -35.30 -2.84
N LEU A 10 28.02 -34.61 -3.43
CA LEU A 10 28.03 -33.14 -3.51
C LEU A 10 26.85 -32.62 -4.35
N TYR A 11 26.56 -33.28 -5.48
CA TYR A 11 25.43 -32.96 -6.33
C TYR A 11 24.09 -33.22 -5.63
N LEU A 12 23.99 -34.31 -4.87
CA LEU A 12 22.81 -34.64 -4.05
C LEU A 12 22.59 -33.61 -2.93
N THR A 13 23.66 -33.13 -2.28
CA THR A 13 23.53 -32.06 -1.27
C THR A 13 23.11 -30.72 -1.88
N ILE A 14 23.55 -30.39 -3.09
CA ILE A 14 23.14 -29.16 -3.79
C ILE A 14 21.66 -29.22 -4.21
N LEU A 15 21.18 -30.40 -4.65
CA LEU A 15 19.77 -30.63 -5.00
C LEU A 15 18.82 -30.58 -3.80
N ILE A 16 19.29 -30.99 -2.61
CA ILE A 16 18.49 -30.93 -1.38
C ILE A 16 18.36 -29.48 -0.90
N SER A 17 19.44 -28.68 -0.98
CA SER A 17 19.40 -27.26 -0.59
C SER A 17 18.48 -26.40 -1.47
N SER A 18 18.28 -26.76 -2.74
CA SER A 18 17.38 -26.03 -3.64
C SER A 18 15.88 -26.31 -3.42
N SER A 19 15.51 -27.25 -2.54
CA SER A 19 14.11 -27.65 -2.31
C SER A 19 13.49 -27.09 -1.02
N PHE A 20 14.24 -26.34 -0.20
CA PHE A 20 13.68 -25.66 0.96
C PHE A 20 13.13 -24.30 0.55
N GLY A 21 11.81 -24.12 0.67
CA GLY A 21 11.17 -22.80 0.53
C GLY A 21 11.81 -21.80 1.49
N ASN A 22 11.91 -20.54 1.07
CA ASN A 22 12.47 -19.48 1.91
C ASN A 22 11.47 -19.17 3.03
N ILE A 23 11.82 -19.55 4.27
CA ILE A 23 11.09 -19.20 5.48
C ILE A 23 11.69 -17.91 6.03
N LEU A 24 10.87 -16.87 6.12
CA LEU A 24 11.23 -15.57 6.68
C LEU A 24 10.40 -15.32 7.94
N LYS A 25 11.07 -15.00 9.04
CA LYS A 25 10.41 -14.57 10.28
C LYS A 25 10.61 -13.07 10.43
N ILE A 26 9.51 -12.34 10.58
CA ILE A 26 9.52 -10.90 10.79
C ILE A 26 8.77 -10.55 12.07
N ASN A 27 9.20 -9.47 12.72
CA ASN A 27 8.56 -8.95 13.92
C ASN A 27 8.86 -7.45 14.05
N ASP A 28 7.96 -6.74 14.71
CA ASP A 28 8.22 -5.43 15.28
C ASP A 28 7.94 -5.47 16.81
N SER A 29 7.71 -4.32 17.44
CA SER A 29 7.40 -4.26 18.87
C SER A 29 6.04 -4.85 19.26
N THR A 30 5.13 -5.07 18.30
CA THR A 30 3.72 -5.40 18.52
C THR A 30 3.26 -6.64 17.76
N TYR A 31 3.77 -6.87 16.56
CA TYR A 31 3.35 -7.92 15.63
C TYR A 31 4.49 -8.89 15.30
N SER A 32 4.13 -10.14 15.00
CA SER A 32 5.11 -11.18 14.64
C SER A 32 4.49 -12.17 13.65
N SER A 33 5.18 -12.43 12.54
CA SER A 33 4.68 -13.31 11.49
C SER A 33 5.78 -14.14 10.84
N VAL A 34 5.38 -15.31 10.33
CA VAL A 34 6.21 -16.19 9.51
C VAL A 34 5.68 -16.19 8.09
N ILE A 35 6.54 -15.92 7.13
CA ILE A 35 6.25 -15.93 5.70
C ILE A 35 7.03 -17.07 5.07
N GLU A 36 6.34 -18.01 4.45
CA GLU A 36 6.92 -19.12 3.70
C GLU A 36 6.54 -18.98 2.23
N ARG A 37 7.53 -18.81 1.35
CA ARG A 37 7.27 -18.76 -0.10
C ARG A 37 7.48 -20.13 -0.75
N ASP A 38 6.53 -20.50 -1.60
CA ASP A 38 6.69 -21.67 -2.46
C ASP A 38 7.67 -21.38 -3.62
N GLN A 39 7.88 -22.39 -4.48
CA GLN A 39 8.78 -22.28 -5.64
C GLN A 39 8.33 -21.27 -6.71
N TRP A 40 7.05 -20.87 -6.70
CA TRP A 40 6.48 -19.86 -7.60
C TRP A 40 6.47 -18.47 -6.96
N GLY A 41 6.95 -18.36 -5.72
CA GLY A 41 6.95 -17.13 -4.94
C GLY A 41 5.62 -16.85 -4.25
N VAL A 42 4.64 -17.75 -4.21
CA VAL A 42 3.37 -17.52 -3.51
C VAL A 42 3.61 -17.53 -1.99
N PRO A 43 3.24 -16.46 -1.25
CA PRO A 43 3.47 -16.40 0.18
C PRO A 43 2.36 -17.12 0.97
N HIS A 44 2.76 -18.04 1.85
CA HIS A 44 1.94 -18.58 2.92
C HIS A 44 2.33 -17.90 4.24
N ILE A 45 1.35 -17.37 4.96
CA ILE A 45 1.58 -16.41 6.03
C ILE A 45 0.92 -16.91 7.30
N TYR A 46 1.71 -16.96 8.37
CA TYR A 46 1.28 -17.48 9.66
C TYR A 46 1.49 -16.43 10.74
N GLY A 47 0.51 -16.31 11.63
CA GLY A 47 0.51 -15.39 12.77
C GLY A 47 -0.45 -15.92 13.85
N GLU A 48 -0.28 -15.46 15.09
CA GLU A 48 -1.16 -15.88 16.20
C GLU A 48 -2.52 -15.17 16.14
N ARG A 49 -2.53 -13.90 15.72
CA ARG A 49 -3.73 -13.09 15.53
C ARG A 49 -3.92 -12.73 14.06
N ASP A 50 -5.14 -12.36 13.67
CA ASP A 50 -5.42 -11.89 12.31
C ASP A 50 -4.59 -10.65 11.94
N SER A 51 -4.32 -9.76 12.90
CA SER A 51 -3.44 -8.59 12.72
C SER A 51 -1.98 -8.97 12.46
N ASP A 52 -1.49 -10.07 13.06
CA ASP A 52 -0.16 -10.60 12.78
C ASP A 52 -0.07 -11.19 11.36
N VAL A 53 -1.14 -11.86 10.91
CA VAL A 53 -1.23 -12.36 9.54
C VAL A 53 -1.30 -11.19 8.54
N ALA A 54 -2.07 -10.13 8.83
CA ALA A 54 -2.11 -8.93 8.00
C ALA A 54 -0.76 -8.21 7.93
N PHE A 55 -0.02 -8.17 9.05
CA PHE A 55 1.35 -7.68 9.11
C PHE A 55 2.29 -8.47 8.19
N GLY A 56 2.25 -9.80 8.26
CA GLY A 56 2.98 -10.68 7.34
C GLY A 56 2.60 -10.45 5.88
N LEU A 57 1.31 -10.32 5.59
CA LEU A 57 0.78 -10.08 4.25
C LEU A 57 1.27 -8.78 3.67
N ALA A 58 1.20 -7.69 4.43
CA ALA A 58 1.69 -6.39 4.00
C ALA A 58 3.19 -6.41 3.65
N TYR A 59 3.99 -7.08 4.47
CA TYR A 59 5.43 -7.21 4.22
C TYR A 59 5.70 -8.00 2.94
N ALA A 60 5.06 -9.19 2.79
CA ALA A 60 5.20 -10.01 1.59
C ALA A 60 4.71 -9.27 0.32
N HIS A 61 3.56 -8.60 0.40
CA HIS A 61 3.00 -7.83 -0.70
C HIS A 61 3.92 -6.67 -1.11
N SER A 62 4.56 -6.01 -0.14
CA SER A 62 5.54 -4.96 -0.41
C SER A 62 6.82 -5.49 -1.06
N GLN A 63 7.26 -6.70 -0.73
CA GLN A 63 8.38 -7.33 -1.45
C GLN A 63 8.09 -7.50 -2.94
N ASP A 64 6.84 -7.78 -3.30
CA ASP A 64 6.45 -8.07 -4.68
C ASP A 64 6.16 -6.79 -5.49
N ASP A 65 5.44 -5.82 -4.91
CA ASP A 65 5.10 -4.58 -5.61
C ASP A 65 4.89 -3.38 -4.67
N PHE A 66 5.95 -3.01 -3.93
CA PHE A 66 5.92 -1.80 -3.11
C PHE A 66 5.64 -0.53 -3.92
N LYS A 67 6.05 -0.46 -5.20
CA LYS A 67 5.90 0.77 -5.98
C LYS A 67 4.42 1.11 -6.23
N SER A 68 3.60 0.12 -6.58
CA SER A 68 2.16 0.33 -6.72
C SER A 68 1.50 0.67 -5.39
N ILE A 69 1.88 0.00 -4.30
CA ILE A 69 1.39 0.31 -2.94
C ILE A 69 1.71 1.76 -2.58
N GLN A 70 2.95 2.20 -2.82
CA GLN A 70 3.40 3.56 -2.57
C GLN A 70 2.54 4.57 -3.33
N ASP A 71 2.27 4.34 -4.61
CA ASP A 71 1.49 5.26 -5.44
C ASP A 71 0.02 5.31 -5.01
N ILE A 72 -0.56 4.19 -4.58
CA ILE A 72 -1.92 4.14 -4.00
C ILE A 72 -1.99 4.95 -2.71
N ILE A 73 -1.00 4.83 -1.83
CA ILE A 73 -0.94 5.58 -0.57
C ILE A 73 -0.78 7.09 -0.84
N LEU A 74 0.09 7.47 -1.77
CA LEU A 74 0.25 8.86 -2.17
C LEU A 74 -1.05 9.41 -2.78
N ALA A 75 -1.72 8.60 -3.60
CA ALA A 75 -3.01 8.96 -4.18
C ALA A 75 -4.08 9.16 -3.12
N SER A 76 -4.22 8.26 -2.15
CA SER A 76 -5.22 8.36 -1.08
C SER A 76 -4.92 9.49 -0.08
N ARG A 77 -3.66 9.86 0.09
CA ARG A 77 -3.23 11.04 0.86
C ARG A 77 -3.35 12.36 0.11
N GLY A 78 -3.67 12.33 -1.18
CA GLY A 78 -3.69 13.55 -2.01
C GLY A 78 -2.31 14.20 -2.11
N MET A 79 -1.27 13.39 -2.22
CA MET A 79 0.13 13.80 -2.36
C MET A 79 0.73 13.38 -3.71
N LEU A 80 -0.07 12.84 -4.63
CA LEU A 80 0.43 12.23 -5.87
C LEU A 80 1.11 13.26 -6.78
N ALA A 81 0.60 14.49 -6.82
CA ALA A 81 1.17 15.58 -7.60
C ALA A 81 2.54 16.05 -7.09
N SER A 82 2.83 15.83 -5.81
CA SER A 82 4.16 16.13 -5.24
C SER A 82 5.26 15.24 -5.85
N PHE A 83 4.89 14.09 -6.40
CA PHE A 83 5.82 13.13 -7.00
C PHE A 83 5.72 13.07 -8.53
N TYR A 84 4.51 13.13 -9.08
CA TYR A 84 4.26 12.99 -10.51
C TYR A 84 3.97 14.30 -11.24
N GLY A 85 3.97 15.42 -10.53
CA GLY A 85 3.79 16.76 -11.09
C GLY A 85 2.33 17.14 -11.31
N LYS A 86 2.13 18.25 -12.03
CA LYS A 86 0.85 18.95 -12.16
C LYS A 86 -0.29 18.08 -12.67
N GLU A 87 -0.01 17.11 -13.54
CA GLU A 87 -1.05 16.25 -14.13
C GLU A 87 -1.76 15.39 -13.07
N ALA A 88 -1.05 15.01 -12.01
CA ALA A 88 -1.61 14.25 -10.90
C ALA A 88 -2.39 15.14 -9.89
N ALA A 89 -2.36 16.46 -10.02
CA ALA A 89 -3.06 17.37 -9.11
C ALA A 89 -4.59 17.19 -9.12
N VAL A 90 -5.15 16.63 -10.19
CA VAL A 90 -6.58 16.28 -10.27
C VAL A 90 -6.96 15.26 -9.19
N ASN A 91 -6.09 14.28 -8.92
CA ASN A 91 -6.31 13.32 -7.84
C ASN A 91 -6.24 14.01 -6.47
N ASP A 92 -5.23 14.85 -6.26
CA ASP A 92 -5.02 15.51 -4.97
C ASP A 92 -6.19 16.47 -4.65
N TYR A 93 -6.70 17.15 -5.67
CA TYR A 93 -7.93 17.94 -5.56
C TYR A 93 -9.14 17.05 -5.21
N TYR A 94 -9.31 15.90 -5.88
CA TYR A 94 -10.39 14.96 -5.59
C TYR A 94 -10.38 14.47 -4.14
N VAL A 95 -9.22 14.10 -3.60
CA VAL A 95 -9.08 13.64 -2.21
C VAL A 95 -9.54 14.71 -1.22
N ASN A 96 -9.10 15.95 -1.44
CA ASN A 96 -9.45 17.09 -0.59
C ASN A 96 -10.92 17.49 -0.74
N LEU A 97 -11.45 17.47 -1.98
CA LEU A 97 -12.85 17.79 -2.29
C LEU A 97 -13.80 16.83 -1.58
N MET A 98 -13.48 15.53 -1.57
CA MET A 98 -14.31 14.52 -0.92
C MET A 98 -14.14 14.47 0.60
N GLY A 99 -13.10 15.12 1.14
CA GLY A 99 -12.88 15.21 2.58
C GLY A 99 -12.62 13.85 3.26
N PHE A 100 -12.04 12.87 2.55
CA PHE A 100 -11.85 11.51 3.07
C PHE A 100 -11.12 11.48 4.42
N TRP A 101 -10.02 12.25 4.53
CA TRP A 101 -9.25 12.32 5.76
C TRP A 101 -10.01 12.96 6.92
N ASN A 102 -10.79 14.01 6.67
CA ASN A 102 -11.61 14.62 7.72
C ASN A 102 -12.65 13.62 8.23
N ASN A 103 -13.34 12.95 7.31
CA ASN A 103 -14.34 11.95 7.67
C ASN A 103 -13.74 10.80 8.49
N VAL A 104 -12.62 10.22 8.04
CA VAL A 104 -11.96 9.12 8.76
C VAL A 104 -11.44 9.61 10.11
N ASN A 105 -10.81 10.78 10.19
CA ASN A 105 -10.28 11.27 11.46
C ASN A 105 -11.38 11.50 12.52
N GLU A 106 -12.56 11.97 12.11
CA GLU A 106 -13.69 12.22 13.00
C GLU A 106 -14.42 10.93 13.42
N ASN A 107 -14.45 9.91 12.54
CA ASN A 107 -15.36 8.78 12.70
C ASN A 107 -14.66 7.43 12.92
N TYR A 108 -13.34 7.33 12.76
CA TYR A 108 -12.63 6.04 12.75
C TYR A 108 -12.88 5.22 14.02
N ASP A 109 -12.67 5.82 15.20
CA ASP A 109 -12.76 5.10 16.47
C ASP A 109 -14.20 4.64 16.79
N GLU A 110 -15.21 5.38 16.31
CA GLU A 110 -16.63 5.08 16.56
C GLU A 110 -17.21 4.12 15.52
N LYS A 111 -16.88 4.31 14.23
CA LYS A 111 -17.53 3.63 13.11
C LYS A 111 -16.79 2.39 12.63
N VAL A 112 -15.48 2.30 12.83
CA VAL A 112 -14.69 1.14 12.39
C VAL A 112 -14.64 0.13 13.52
N PRO A 113 -15.10 -1.12 13.31
CA PRO A 113 -14.99 -2.18 14.32
C PRO A 113 -13.54 -2.41 14.77
N ILE A 114 -13.34 -2.69 16.06
CA ILE A 114 -12.00 -2.79 16.66
C ILE A 114 -11.13 -3.89 16.03
N ASP A 115 -11.73 -4.99 15.61
CA ASP A 115 -11.08 -6.07 14.86
C ASP A 115 -10.56 -5.58 13.51
N VAL A 116 -11.34 -4.76 12.80
CA VAL A 116 -10.92 -4.14 11.54
C VAL A 116 -9.81 -3.11 11.75
N GLN A 117 -9.89 -2.32 12.83
CA GLN A 117 -8.82 -1.38 13.20
C GLN A 117 -7.50 -2.13 13.41
N ASN A 118 -7.53 -3.19 14.24
CA ASN A 118 -6.36 -4.04 14.52
C ASN A 118 -5.79 -4.67 13.24
N LEU A 119 -6.64 -5.14 12.33
CA LEU A 119 -6.21 -5.71 11.05
C LEU A 119 -5.49 -4.66 10.18
N CYS A 120 -6.07 -3.46 10.09
CA CYS A 120 -5.53 -2.35 9.31
C CYS A 120 -4.22 -1.82 9.91
N ASP A 121 -4.12 -1.76 11.24
CA ASP A 121 -2.89 -1.38 11.95
C ASP A 121 -1.78 -2.41 11.73
N GLY A 122 -2.10 -3.71 11.81
CA GLY A 122 -1.16 -4.78 11.47
C GLY A 122 -0.62 -4.64 10.05
N TYR A 123 -1.51 -4.44 9.07
CA TYR A 123 -1.13 -4.23 7.68
C TYR A 123 -0.24 -2.98 7.48
N ALA A 124 -0.60 -1.85 8.09
CA ALA A 124 0.19 -0.63 8.03
C ALA A 124 1.59 -0.82 8.65
N SER A 125 1.68 -1.50 9.79
CA SER A 125 2.95 -1.87 10.42
C SER A 125 3.81 -2.76 9.52
N GLY A 126 3.23 -3.68 8.76
CA GLY A 126 3.98 -4.56 7.85
C GLY A 126 4.64 -3.78 6.70
N ILE A 127 3.94 -2.79 6.12
CA ILE A 127 4.53 -1.88 5.13
C ILE A 127 5.63 -1.03 5.77
N ASN A 128 5.38 -0.50 6.97
CA ASN A 128 6.36 0.32 7.68
C ASN A 128 7.65 -0.48 7.95
N LEU A 129 7.54 -1.73 8.41
CA LEU A 129 8.69 -2.61 8.64
C LEU A 129 9.43 -2.87 7.32
N PHE A 130 8.72 -3.18 6.24
CA PHE A 130 9.35 -3.39 4.92
C PHE A 130 10.20 -2.19 4.50
N LEU A 131 9.70 -0.97 4.70
CA LEU A 131 10.45 0.26 4.41
C LEU A 131 11.64 0.51 5.34
N MET A 132 11.56 0.06 6.60
CA MET A 132 12.69 0.12 7.53
C MET A 132 13.82 -0.82 7.08
N ASP A 133 13.46 -2.02 6.62
CA ASP A 133 14.42 -3.00 6.10
C ASP A 133 14.98 -2.60 4.72
N ASN A 134 14.23 -1.81 3.95
CA ASN A 134 14.58 -1.40 2.58
C ASN A 134 14.61 0.13 2.42
N PRO A 135 15.51 0.84 3.13
CA PRO A 135 15.52 2.31 3.16
C PRO A 135 15.80 2.94 1.79
N SER A 136 16.42 2.22 0.86
CA SER A 136 16.67 2.68 -0.51
C SER A 136 15.39 2.84 -1.34
N LEU A 137 14.32 2.12 -1.01
CA LEU A 137 13.02 2.22 -1.68
C LEU A 137 12.17 3.37 -1.14
N LYS A 138 12.51 3.89 0.05
CA LYS A 138 11.74 4.96 0.70
C LYS A 138 11.97 6.29 0.00
N ILE A 139 10.91 6.84 -0.59
CA ILE A 139 10.93 8.21 -1.09
C ILE A 139 11.03 9.23 0.05
N LYS A 140 11.64 10.38 -0.25
CA LYS A 140 11.77 11.48 0.73
C LYS A 140 10.39 11.91 1.21
N ASN A 141 10.23 12.06 2.52
CA ASN A 141 8.97 12.43 3.19
C ASN A 141 7.82 11.42 3.02
N PHE A 142 8.11 10.14 2.71
CA PHE A 142 7.07 9.12 2.79
C PHE A 142 6.56 9.02 4.24
N PRO A 143 5.24 9.12 4.46
CA PRO A 143 4.69 9.12 5.81
C PRO A 143 4.78 7.76 6.47
N ILE A 144 4.78 7.76 7.80
CA ILE A 144 4.53 6.55 8.58
C ILE A 144 3.03 6.24 8.45
N LEU A 145 2.73 4.98 8.13
CA LEU A 145 1.37 4.53 7.89
C LEU A 145 0.70 4.08 9.19
N SER A 146 -0.62 4.21 9.22
CA SER A 146 -1.52 3.75 10.27
C SER A 146 -2.72 3.02 9.66
N GLY A 147 -3.54 2.35 10.46
CA GLY A 147 -4.77 1.70 9.95
C GLY A 147 -5.72 2.68 9.25
N LYS A 148 -5.71 3.97 9.62
CA LYS A 148 -6.48 5.02 8.95
C LYS A 148 -6.11 5.17 7.47
N ASP A 149 -4.85 4.98 7.10
CA ASP A 149 -4.41 5.04 5.70
C ASP A 149 -5.11 4.01 4.83
N LEU A 150 -5.35 2.81 5.36
CA LEU A 150 -6.04 1.74 4.65
C LEU A 150 -7.52 2.10 4.47
N ILE A 151 -8.19 2.57 5.53
CA ILE A 151 -9.60 2.98 5.45
C ILE A 151 -9.79 4.15 4.47
N VAL A 152 -8.89 5.13 4.47
CA VAL A 152 -8.90 6.21 3.48
C VAL A 152 -8.63 5.67 2.08
N GLY A 153 -7.70 4.73 1.91
CA GLY A 153 -7.45 4.06 0.64
C GLY A 153 -8.69 3.39 0.04
N PHE A 154 -9.43 2.63 0.85
CA PHE A 154 -10.70 2.05 0.43
C PHE A 154 -11.73 3.13 0.08
N SER A 155 -11.90 4.13 0.95
CA SER A 155 -12.86 5.24 0.75
C SER A 155 -12.56 6.04 -0.52
N HIS A 156 -11.29 6.27 -0.83
CA HIS A 156 -10.82 6.95 -2.04
C HIS A 156 -11.19 6.17 -3.31
N ARG A 157 -11.05 4.83 -3.27
CA ARG A 157 -11.23 3.98 -4.44
C ARG A 157 -12.69 3.72 -4.78
N MET A 158 -13.56 3.63 -3.77
CA MET A 158 -14.97 3.23 -3.94
C MET A 158 -15.74 4.10 -4.95
N PRO A 159 -15.69 5.45 -4.91
CA PRO A 159 -16.43 6.28 -5.87
C PRO A 159 -15.96 6.09 -7.33
N LEU A 160 -14.70 5.71 -7.53
CA LEU A 160 -14.13 5.47 -8.85
C LEU A 160 -14.67 4.17 -9.50
N MET A 161 -15.15 3.21 -8.69
CA MET A 161 -15.79 1.99 -9.19
C MET A 161 -17.19 2.25 -9.77
N PHE A 162 -17.79 3.40 -9.46
CA PHE A 162 -19.11 3.81 -9.96
C PHE A 162 -19.02 4.95 -10.99
N GLY A 163 -17.81 5.26 -11.49
CA GLY A 163 -17.60 6.20 -12.62
C GLY A 163 -17.51 7.68 -12.24
N LEU A 164 -17.26 8.02 -10.98
CA LEU A 164 -17.11 9.41 -10.53
C LEU A 164 -15.99 10.16 -11.29
N ASP A 165 -14.92 9.46 -11.66
CA ASP A 165 -13.82 10.00 -12.46
C ASP A 165 -14.31 10.58 -13.80
N GLY A 166 -15.24 9.88 -14.46
CA GLY A 166 -15.86 10.35 -15.70
C GLY A 166 -16.67 11.62 -15.50
N VAL A 167 -17.40 11.71 -14.38
CA VAL A 167 -18.19 12.90 -14.02
C VAL A 167 -17.27 14.08 -13.72
N ILE A 168 -16.25 13.91 -12.87
CA ILE A 168 -15.27 14.97 -12.55
C ILE A 168 -14.58 15.47 -13.83
N LYS A 169 -14.18 14.55 -14.72
CA LYS A 169 -13.56 14.91 -15.99
C LYS A 169 -14.49 15.71 -16.90
N LYS A 170 -15.80 15.40 -16.90
CA LYS A 170 -16.80 16.17 -17.65
C LYS A 170 -16.94 17.58 -17.08
N LEU A 171 -17.11 17.70 -15.76
CA LEU A 171 -17.23 18.98 -15.07
C LEU A 171 -15.98 19.87 -15.25
N SER A 172 -14.79 19.27 -15.23
CA SER A 172 -13.53 20.00 -15.45
C SER A 172 -13.38 20.57 -16.87
N LYS A 173 -14.09 20.02 -17.87
CA LYS A 173 -14.05 20.49 -19.26
C LYS A 173 -15.11 21.54 -19.57
N GLU A 174 -16.17 21.58 -18.78
CA GLU A 174 -17.22 22.59 -18.94
C GLU A 174 -16.65 23.97 -18.57
N LYS A 175 -16.61 24.87 -19.55
CA LYS A 175 -16.18 26.25 -19.34
C LYS A 175 -17.21 26.93 -18.44
N SER A 176 -16.82 27.33 -17.23
CA SER A 176 -17.70 28.11 -16.36
C SER A 176 -18.09 29.40 -17.07
N ASN A 177 -19.38 29.60 -17.29
CA ASN A 177 -19.89 30.80 -17.94
C ASN A 177 -19.98 32.00 -16.97
N THR A 178 -19.55 31.90 -15.69
CA THR A 178 -19.94 32.94 -14.72
C THR A 178 -19.03 33.18 -13.50
N ILE A 179 -17.79 32.67 -13.39
CA ILE A 179 -17.01 32.97 -12.17
C ILE A 179 -15.54 33.26 -12.48
N GLY A 180 -15.25 34.53 -12.80
CA GLY A 180 -13.90 35.06 -12.90
C GLY A 180 -13.88 36.36 -13.70
N PHE A 181 -13.92 37.49 -12.97
CA PHE A 181 -13.91 38.90 -13.44
C PHE A 181 -14.60 39.16 -14.78
N ILE A 182 -15.81 39.69 -14.70
CA ILE A 182 -16.40 40.43 -15.82
C ILE A 182 -15.45 41.59 -16.08
N ASP A 183 -14.70 41.52 -17.18
CA ASP A 183 -14.00 42.67 -17.71
C ASP A 183 -15.06 43.65 -18.22
N GLU A 184 -15.46 44.60 -17.38
CA GLU A 184 -16.42 45.66 -17.71
C GLU A 184 -15.83 46.73 -18.65
N SER A 185 -14.60 46.56 -19.17
CA SER A 185 -13.96 47.55 -20.06
C SER A 185 -14.54 47.64 -21.48
N ASN A 186 -15.63 46.92 -21.80
CA ASN A 186 -16.24 46.91 -23.12
C ASN A 186 -17.76 47.18 -23.12
N ARG A 187 -18.22 48.13 -22.28
CA ARG A 187 -19.53 48.77 -22.45
C ARG A 187 -19.40 50.26 -22.73
#